data_AF-A0A090S4C7-F1
#
_entry.id   AF-A0A090S4C7-F1
#
_cell.length_a   1.000
_cell.length_b   1.000
_cell.length_c   1.000
_cell.angle_alpha   90.00
_cell.angle_beta   90.00
_cell.angle_gamma   90.00
#
_symmetry.space_group_name_H-M   'P 1'
#
loop_
_entity.id
_entity.type
_entity.pdbx_description
1 polymer ?
#
loop_
_entity_poly.entity_id
_entity_poly.type
_entity_poly.pdbx_seq_one_letter_code
_entity_poly.pdbx_strand_id
1 'polypeptide(L)'
;MATSLVHVREMGWSEGQEGYTTGCGQNDWQNKRWPCSPNQGYFGRGAKQLSYHFNYGPFSEVMFDGDATILLDNPALVADSWLNLASAIWFFLTPQAPKPAMLHVIDRTWTPSQREIDAGIGYGFGTTINIINGGIECGEQNKTKGQPVNRIRYWEGLAAHYQIPIEADEANTCWQQTPYGSLNLNGATDVLYTNWEASWKYHADRPGGVSFECNLVGYQTAYSALVPGDYEKCVTNFYGSHANWPEVRIVDQLPNTGGGDAGDGNTGGSNSGGDTSTPSGVIVWEAGVTQADVGDTVTHQGKCFTVKNKPGVWETPTQSNWFWEQVTCS
;
A
#
# COMPACT_ATOMS: atom_id res chain seq x y z
N MET A 1 6.45 26.17 -6.39
CA MET A 1 7.14 24.87 -6.18
C MET A 1 8.43 24.96 -5.36
N ALA A 2 9.26 25.98 -5.52
CA ALA A 2 10.49 26.06 -4.74
C ALA A 2 10.22 26.54 -3.30
N THR A 3 10.48 25.68 -2.32
CA THR A 3 11.06 26.15 -1.06
C THR A 3 12.43 26.72 -1.44
N SER A 4 12.72 27.95 -1.02
CA SER A 4 13.81 28.79 -1.54
C SER A 4 15.09 28.00 -1.90
N LEU A 5 15.62 28.18 -3.11
CA LEU A 5 16.93 27.68 -3.53
C LEU A 5 18.10 28.20 -2.65
N VAL A 6 17.80 29.06 -1.67
CA VAL A 6 18.75 29.57 -0.67
C VAL A 6 19.35 28.43 0.15
N HIS A 7 18.57 27.38 0.46
CA HIS A 7 19.04 26.24 1.23
C HIS A 7 18.72 24.94 0.49
N VAL A 8 19.76 24.30 -0.05
CA VAL A 8 19.66 23.00 -0.74
C VAL A 8 19.60 21.84 0.27
N ARG A 9 19.97 22.09 1.52
CA ARG A 9 19.83 21.20 2.68
C ARG A 9 18.99 21.90 3.74
N GLU A 10 18.11 21.16 4.39
CA GLU A 10 17.23 21.70 5.43
C GLU A 10 18.03 22.42 6.51
N MET A 11 17.59 23.63 6.86
CA MET A 11 18.25 24.42 7.88
C MET A 11 18.24 23.66 9.22
N GLY A 12 19.40 23.60 9.86
CA GLY A 12 19.58 22.88 11.13
C GLY A 12 20.10 21.45 10.98
N TRP A 13 20.24 20.93 9.75
CA TRP A 13 20.77 19.61 9.48
C TRP A 13 22.10 19.64 8.70
N SER A 14 22.94 18.64 8.94
CA SER A 14 24.23 18.40 8.30
C SER A 14 24.34 16.96 7.83
N GLU A 15 25.12 16.72 6.78
CA GLU A 15 25.38 15.35 6.31
C GLU A 15 26.10 14.52 7.37
N GLY A 16 25.79 13.23 7.43
CA GLY A 16 26.30 12.31 8.45
C GLY A 16 25.54 12.35 9.78
N GLN A 17 24.57 13.25 9.94
CA GLN A 17 23.59 13.15 11.03
C GLN A 17 22.50 12.14 10.66
N GLU A 18 22.02 11.40 11.66
CA GLU A 18 20.94 10.41 11.48
C GLU A 18 19.64 11.07 10.96
N GLY A 19 19.43 12.37 11.16
CA GLY A 19 18.41 13.11 10.44
C GLY A 19 16.98 12.63 10.72
N TYR A 20 16.13 12.67 9.69
CA TYR A 20 14.78 12.13 9.78
C TYR A 20 14.80 10.61 9.57
N THR A 21 14.55 9.86 10.65
CA THR A 21 14.36 8.40 10.65
C THR A 21 12.93 7.98 11.01
N THR A 22 11.98 8.92 11.03
CA THR A 22 10.57 8.58 11.25
C THR A 22 10.12 7.54 10.22
N GLY A 23 9.53 6.45 10.72
CA GLY A 23 9.12 5.31 9.91
C GLY A 23 10.18 4.21 9.82
N CYS A 24 11.48 4.51 9.97
CA CYS A 24 12.53 3.51 9.82
C CYS A 24 12.42 2.37 10.85
N GLY A 25 12.60 1.13 10.38
CA GLY A 25 12.62 -0.08 11.20
C GLY A 25 11.23 -0.60 11.59
N GLN A 26 10.15 0.02 11.10
CA GLN A 26 8.79 -0.48 11.30
C GLN A 26 8.51 -1.71 10.43
N ASN A 27 7.62 -2.58 10.90
CA ASN A 27 7.16 -3.74 10.12
C ASN A 27 5.95 -3.37 9.25
N ASP A 28 6.14 -2.41 8.34
CA ASP A 28 5.13 -1.95 7.39
C ASP A 28 5.59 -2.13 5.94
N TRP A 29 4.70 -1.82 4.99
CA TRP A 29 5.01 -1.97 3.57
C TRP A 29 6.06 -0.95 3.09
N GLN A 30 6.13 0.23 3.70
CA GLN A 30 7.06 1.30 3.30
C GLN A 30 8.49 0.88 3.58
N ASN A 31 8.75 0.28 4.75
CA ASN A 31 10.05 -0.25 5.12
C ASN A 31 10.42 -1.52 4.35
N LYS A 32 9.43 -2.34 3.98
CA LYS A 32 9.67 -3.51 3.12
C LYS A 32 10.06 -3.10 1.70
N ARG A 33 9.45 -2.04 1.16
CA ARG A 33 9.71 -1.56 -0.21
C ARG A 33 10.92 -0.65 -0.30
N TRP A 34 11.07 0.26 0.67
CA TRP A 34 12.10 1.29 0.72
C TRP A 34 12.75 1.30 2.10
N PRO A 35 13.54 0.26 2.44
CA PRO A 35 14.17 0.15 3.74
C PRO A 35 15.15 1.29 4.00
N CYS A 36 15.15 1.83 5.22
CA CYS A 36 16.15 2.81 5.60
C CYS A 36 17.54 2.18 5.67
N SER A 37 18.51 2.83 5.04
CA SER A 37 19.90 2.40 5.07
C SER A 37 20.53 2.73 6.43
N PRO A 38 21.41 1.85 6.96
CA PRO A 38 22.07 2.09 8.24
C PRO A 38 22.82 3.43 8.26
N ASN A 39 22.68 4.17 9.37
CA ASN A 39 23.32 5.46 9.61
C ASN A 39 22.98 6.55 8.58
N GLN A 40 21.90 6.42 7.82
CA GLN A 40 21.42 7.44 6.89
C GLN A 40 20.24 8.22 7.47
N GLY A 41 20.16 9.50 7.07
CA GLY A 41 19.11 10.42 7.46
C GLY A 41 18.42 11.10 6.28
N TYR A 42 17.09 11.10 6.30
CA TYR A 42 16.25 11.56 5.19
C TYR A 42 15.63 12.94 5.44
N PHE A 43 16.39 13.87 6.02
CA PHE A 43 15.97 15.28 6.15
C PHE A 43 15.87 15.97 4.78
N GLY A 44 15.24 17.14 4.74
CA GLY A 44 14.98 17.89 3.51
C GLY A 44 16.23 18.17 2.66
N ARG A 45 16.23 17.71 1.41
CA ARG A 45 17.25 18.07 0.41
C ARG A 45 16.64 18.52 -0.92
N GLY A 46 17.42 19.29 -1.68
CA GLY A 46 17.03 19.79 -2.99
C GLY A 46 15.95 20.88 -2.94
N ALA A 47 15.54 21.33 -4.12
CA ALA A 47 14.60 22.43 -4.32
C ALA A 47 13.20 22.14 -3.76
N LYS A 48 12.83 20.85 -3.66
CA LYS A 48 11.57 20.40 -3.06
C LYS A 48 11.63 20.31 -1.54
N GLN A 49 12.83 20.23 -0.97
CA GLN A 49 13.06 19.67 0.35
C GLN A 49 12.42 18.27 0.44
N LEU A 50 12.95 17.34 -0.37
CA LEU A 50 12.56 15.93 -0.34
C LEU A 50 12.95 15.36 1.02
N SER A 51 12.01 14.72 1.71
CA SER A 51 12.18 14.21 3.07
C SER A 51 11.56 12.82 3.22
N TYR A 52 12.06 12.05 4.18
CA TYR A 52 11.65 10.68 4.52
C TYR A 52 12.00 9.60 3.49
N HIS A 53 12.39 8.42 3.97
CA HIS A 53 12.80 7.28 3.14
C HIS A 53 11.73 6.89 2.10
N PHE A 54 10.45 6.98 2.46
CA PHE A 54 9.34 6.68 1.56
C PHE A 54 9.09 7.72 0.46
N ASN A 55 9.87 8.82 0.41
CA ASN A 55 9.97 9.68 -0.76
C ASN A 55 11.31 9.53 -1.49
N TYR A 56 12.41 9.28 -0.75
CA TYR A 56 13.72 9.01 -1.34
C TYR A 56 13.75 7.74 -2.17
N GLY A 57 13.16 6.65 -1.66
CA GLY A 57 13.04 5.37 -2.33
C GLY A 57 12.35 5.46 -3.70
N PRO A 58 11.07 5.88 -3.79
CA PRO A 58 10.39 5.96 -5.07
C PRO A 58 11.01 7.00 -6.01
N PHE A 59 11.57 8.10 -5.49
CA PHE A 59 12.32 9.04 -6.33
C PHE A 59 13.57 8.38 -6.93
N SER A 60 14.30 7.58 -6.15
CA SER A 60 15.44 6.80 -6.63
C SER A 60 15.03 5.82 -7.71
N GLU A 61 13.94 5.09 -7.51
CA GLU A 61 13.43 4.13 -8.51
C GLU A 61 13.11 4.79 -9.85
N VAL A 62 12.56 5.99 -9.85
CA VAL A 62 12.30 6.73 -11.11
C VAL A 62 13.60 7.20 -11.77
N MET A 63 14.61 7.58 -10.97
CA MET A 63 15.87 8.13 -11.50
C MET A 63 16.90 7.06 -11.88
N PHE A 64 16.78 5.84 -11.34
CA PHE A 64 17.77 4.77 -11.43
C PHE A 64 17.13 3.41 -11.77
N ASP A 65 16.27 3.40 -12.80
CA ASP A 65 15.74 2.17 -13.42
C ASP A 65 15.15 1.16 -12.42
N GLY A 66 14.42 1.65 -11.42
CA GLY A 66 13.77 0.84 -10.38
C GLY A 66 14.64 0.53 -9.16
N ASP A 67 15.87 1.06 -9.06
CA ASP A 67 16.74 0.88 -7.91
C ASP A 67 16.50 1.95 -6.83
N ALA A 68 15.87 1.53 -5.74
CA ALA A 68 15.63 2.39 -4.58
C ALA A 68 16.90 2.67 -3.76
N THR A 69 17.89 1.77 -3.81
CA THR A 69 19.03 1.76 -2.88
C THR A 69 19.97 2.94 -3.11
N ILE A 70 20.08 3.45 -4.34
CA ILE A 70 21.01 4.53 -4.69
C ILE A 70 20.82 5.76 -3.79
N LEU A 71 19.59 6.27 -3.66
CA LEU A 71 19.31 7.44 -2.82
C LEU A 71 18.94 7.09 -1.39
N LEU A 72 18.60 5.82 -1.10
CA LEU A 72 18.46 5.37 0.28
C LEU A 72 19.82 5.29 0.99
N ASP A 73 20.85 4.81 0.28
CA ASP A 73 22.23 4.71 0.76
C ASP A 73 22.99 6.03 0.67
N ASN A 74 22.70 6.86 -0.34
CA ASN A 74 23.41 8.11 -0.61
C ASN A 74 22.45 9.31 -0.74
N PRO A 75 21.68 9.66 0.30
CA PRO A 75 20.65 10.69 0.21
C PRO A 75 21.22 12.10 -0.09
N ALA A 76 22.49 12.35 0.22
CA ALA A 76 23.20 13.60 -0.11
C ALA A 76 23.19 13.93 -1.62
N LEU A 77 23.11 12.92 -2.49
CA LEU A 77 23.07 13.11 -3.95
C LEU A 77 21.90 14.00 -4.40
N VAL A 78 20.79 14.01 -3.65
CA VAL A 78 19.64 14.89 -3.92
C VAL A 78 20.03 16.37 -3.78
N ALA A 79 20.98 16.70 -2.90
CA ALA A 79 21.47 18.07 -2.76
C ALA A 79 22.60 18.40 -3.75
N ASP A 80 23.48 17.44 -4.03
CA ASP A 80 24.78 17.69 -4.66
C ASP A 80 24.82 17.48 -6.19
N SER A 81 23.71 17.04 -6.78
CA SER A 81 23.65 16.71 -8.21
C SER A 81 22.45 17.35 -8.90
N TRP A 82 22.27 17.01 -10.18
CA TRP A 82 21.09 17.38 -10.96
C TRP A 82 19.76 16.90 -10.33
N LEU A 83 19.84 15.91 -9.43
CA LEU A 83 18.71 15.41 -8.64
C LEU A 83 18.05 16.49 -7.78
N ASN A 84 18.75 17.59 -7.47
CA ASN A 84 18.21 18.72 -6.73
C ASN A 84 16.95 19.27 -7.40
N LEU A 85 17.04 19.67 -8.66
CA LEU A 85 15.89 20.16 -9.41
C LEU A 85 14.94 19.03 -9.82
N ALA A 86 15.49 17.87 -10.16
CA ALA A 86 14.68 16.72 -10.55
C ALA A 86 13.74 16.27 -9.44
N SER A 87 14.13 16.37 -8.16
CA SER A 87 13.26 16.04 -7.02
C SER A 87 12.00 16.91 -6.96
N ALA A 88 12.11 18.20 -7.33
CA ALA A 88 10.97 19.10 -7.39
C ALA A 88 10.05 18.81 -8.57
N ILE A 89 10.63 18.53 -9.74
CA ILE A 89 9.86 18.16 -10.93
C ILE A 89 9.15 16.82 -10.69
N TRP A 90 9.84 15.81 -10.15
CA TRP A 90 9.26 14.52 -9.83
C TRP A 90 8.08 14.66 -8.86
N PHE A 91 8.25 15.38 -7.74
CA PHE A 91 7.16 15.57 -6.78
C PHE A 91 5.97 16.32 -7.38
N PHE A 92 6.22 17.24 -8.30
CA PHE A 92 5.16 18.00 -8.98
C PHE A 92 4.30 17.14 -9.91
N LEU A 93 4.95 16.20 -10.59
CA LEU A 93 4.35 15.34 -11.60
C LEU A 93 3.79 14.04 -11.03
N THR A 94 4.22 13.62 -9.84
CA THR A 94 3.90 12.30 -9.28
C THR A 94 2.74 12.39 -8.30
N PRO A 95 1.57 11.77 -8.58
CA PRO A 95 0.49 11.69 -7.60
C PRO A 95 0.89 10.78 -6.43
N GLN A 96 0.35 11.08 -5.26
CA GLN A 96 0.56 10.30 -4.04
C GLN A 96 -0.79 10.10 -3.34
N ALA A 97 -1.53 9.06 -3.74
CA ALA A 97 -2.91 8.85 -3.33
C ALA A 97 -3.15 9.03 -1.81
N PRO A 98 -4.17 9.81 -1.40
CA PRO A 98 -5.24 10.37 -2.24
C PRO A 98 -4.87 11.66 -2.99
N LYS A 99 -3.64 12.17 -2.84
CA LYS A 99 -3.23 13.46 -3.42
C LYS A 99 -3.03 13.33 -4.94
N PRO A 100 -3.63 14.22 -5.76
CA PRO A 100 -3.31 14.29 -7.19
C PRO A 100 -1.90 14.86 -7.40
N ALA A 101 -1.39 14.71 -8.63
CA ALA A 101 -0.20 15.43 -9.05
C ALA A 101 -0.49 16.94 -9.05
N MET A 102 0.45 17.74 -8.57
CA MET A 102 0.30 19.20 -8.55
C MET A 102 0.13 19.78 -9.96
N LEU A 103 0.78 19.19 -10.97
CA LEU A 103 0.56 19.58 -12.37
C LEU A 103 -0.93 19.51 -12.74
N HIS A 104 -1.58 18.40 -12.42
CA HIS A 104 -2.97 18.15 -12.80
C HIS A 104 -3.99 19.03 -12.08
N VAL A 105 -3.59 19.61 -10.93
CA VAL A 105 -4.36 20.65 -10.24
C VAL A 105 -4.29 21.99 -10.99
N ILE A 106 -3.12 22.34 -11.53
CA ILE A 106 -2.90 23.64 -12.18
C ILE A 106 -3.37 23.64 -13.64
N ASP A 107 -3.18 22.54 -14.37
CA ASP A 107 -3.67 22.41 -15.76
C ASP A 107 -5.15 21.97 -15.85
N ARG A 108 -5.76 21.68 -14.70
CA ARG A 108 -7.16 21.27 -14.52
C ARG A 108 -7.53 19.93 -15.18
N THR A 109 -6.56 19.08 -15.52
CA THR A 109 -6.87 17.74 -16.07
C THR A 109 -7.29 16.73 -14.98
N TRP A 110 -6.96 16.99 -13.72
CA TRP A 110 -7.59 16.30 -12.59
C TRP A 110 -8.94 16.93 -12.30
N THR A 111 -9.94 16.12 -11.95
CA THR A 111 -11.25 16.60 -11.49
C THR A 111 -11.41 16.26 -10.02
N PRO A 112 -11.64 17.24 -9.13
CA PRO A 112 -11.89 16.95 -7.73
C PRO A 112 -13.18 16.13 -7.57
N SER A 113 -13.10 15.11 -6.73
CA SER A 113 -14.23 14.33 -6.26
C SER A 113 -15.20 15.17 -5.45
N GLN A 114 -16.43 14.69 -5.25
CA GLN A 114 -17.38 15.40 -4.38
C GLN A 114 -16.83 15.48 -2.94
N ARG A 115 -16.16 14.42 -2.48
CA ARG A 115 -15.49 14.39 -1.17
C ARG A 115 -14.42 15.47 -1.02
N GLU A 116 -13.63 15.71 -2.07
CA GLU A 116 -12.61 16.76 -2.07
C GLU A 116 -13.25 18.15 -2.10
N ILE A 117 -14.30 18.34 -2.91
CA ILE A 117 -15.07 19.60 -2.94
C ILE A 117 -15.65 19.91 -1.56
N ASP A 118 -16.27 18.93 -0.90
CA ASP A 118 -16.84 19.08 0.44
C ASP A 118 -15.77 19.40 1.50
N ALA A 119 -14.53 18.94 1.26
CA ALA A 119 -13.35 19.26 2.06
C ALA A 119 -12.72 20.62 1.71
N GLY A 120 -13.32 21.40 0.81
CA GLY A 120 -12.81 22.70 0.33
C GLY A 120 -11.64 22.58 -0.66
N ILE A 121 -11.33 21.38 -1.13
CA ILE A 121 -10.22 21.09 -2.04
C ILE A 121 -10.73 21.22 -3.48
N GLY A 122 -10.14 22.14 -4.24
CA GLY A 122 -10.45 22.38 -5.64
C GLY A 122 -9.20 22.71 -6.44
N TYR A 123 -9.35 23.55 -7.47
CA TYR A 123 -8.21 24.06 -8.24
C TYR A 123 -7.47 25.20 -7.53
N GLY A 124 -6.26 25.49 -8.00
CA GLY A 124 -5.48 26.64 -7.57
C GLY A 124 -4.32 26.34 -6.62
N PHE A 125 -3.58 27.39 -6.29
CA PHE A 125 -2.31 27.27 -5.55
C PHE A 125 -2.49 26.73 -4.13
N GLY A 126 -3.63 27.00 -3.48
CA GLY A 126 -3.95 26.49 -2.14
C GLY A 126 -3.93 24.97 -2.07
N THR A 127 -4.51 24.30 -3.06
CA THR A 127 -4.50 22.83 -3.15
C THR A 127 -3.08 22.29 -3.29
N THR A 128 -2.20 23.00 -4.01
CA THR A 128 -0.79 22.60 -4.12
C THR A 128 -0.04 22.71 -2.78
N ILE A 129 -0.38 23.68 -1.93
CA ILE A 129 0.15 23.77 -0.56
C ILE A 129 -0.33 22.57 0.28
N ASN A 130 -1.60 22.19 0.14
CA ASN A 130 -2.18 21.04 0.83
C ASN A 130 -1.49 19.73 0.43
N ILE A 131 -1.22 19.54 -0.87
CA ILE A 131 -0.45 18.39 -1.38
C ILE A 131 0.95 18.34 -0.74
N ILE A 132 1.65 19.47 -0.73
CA ILE A 132 3.03 19.57 -0.21
C ILE A 132 3.09 19.30 1.30
N ASN A 133 2.24 19.95 2.10
CA ASN A 133 2.38 19.92 3.56
C ASN A 133 1.08 20.25 4.32
N GLY A 134 -0.08 19.82 3.81
CA GLY A 134 -1.38 20.22 4.34
C GLY A 134 -1.61 19.92 5.82
N GLY A 135 -1.08 18.80 6.32
CA GLY A 135 -1.22 18.44 7.75
C GLY A 135 -0.59 19.45 8.71
N ILE A 136 0.35 20.27 8.22
CA ILE A 136 1.04 21.30 9.00
C ILE A 136 0.59 22.71 8.60
N GLU A 137 0.26 22.93 7.33
CA GLU A 137 0.08 24.28 6.76
C GLU A 137 -1.37 24.66 6.44
N CYS A 138 -2.30 23.70 6.40
CA CYS A 138 -3.69 23.93 6.00
C CYS A 138 -4.70 23.73 7.17
N GLY A 139 -5.95 24.11 6.96
CA GLY A 139 -6.97 24.23 8.01
C GLY A 139 -6.98 25.60 8.70
N GLU A 140 -8.13 25.96 9.29
CA GLU A 140 -8.41 27.30 9.85
C GLU A 140 -7.35 27.73 10.87
N GLN A 141 -6.88 26.80 11.70
CA GLN A 141 -5.86 27.03 12.72
C GLN A 141 -4.52 27.52 12.14
N ASN A 142 -4.27 27.29 10.85
CA ASN A 142 -3.03 27.65 10.16
C ASN A 142 -3.18 28.87 9.24
N LYS A 143 -4.32 29.58 9.28
CA LYS A 143 -4.62 30.73 8.42
C LYS A 143 -3.53 31.81 8.35
N THR A 144 -2.91 32.12 9.48
CA THR A 144 -1.86 33.16 9.58
C THR A 144 -0.46 32.55 9.76
N LYS A 145 -0.31 31.24 9.52
CA LYS A 145 0.97 30.55 9.69
C LYS A 145 1.98 31.04 8.65
N GLY A 146 3.22 31.27 9.07
CA GLY A 146 4.23 31.93 8.23
C GLY A 146 4.57 31.15 6.96
N GLN A 147 4.60 29.81 7.02
CA GLN A 147 4.94 28.96 5.88
C GLN A 147 3.95 29.12 4.70
N PRO A 148 2.63 28.87 4.82
CA PRO A 148 1.69 29.05 3.72
C PRO A 148 1.63 30.51 3.24
N VAL A 149 1.68 31.49 4.15
CA VAL A 149 1.70 32.92 3.78
C VAL A 149 2.92 33.25 2.92
N ASN A 150 4.11 32.73 3.26
CA ASN A 150 5.31 32.94 2.45
C ASN A 150 5.18 32.27 1.06
N ARG A 151 4.62 31.06 0.97
CA ARG A 151 4.38 30.39 -0.32
C ARG A 151 3.49 31.23 -1.22
N ILE A 152 2.39 31.75 -0.67
CA ILE A 152 1.42 32.58 -1.40
C ILE A 152 2.10 33.84 -1.91
N ARG A 153 2.88 34.54 -1.07
CA ARG A 153 3.62 35.74 -1.49
C ARG A 153 4.55 35.49 -2.67
N TYR A 154 5.27 34.37 -2.70
CA TYR A 154 6.12 34.02 -3.84
C TYR A 154 5.30 33.70 -5.09
N TRP A 155 4.20 32.96 -4.95
CA TRP A 155 3.31 32.69 -6.08
C TRP A 155 2.70 33.98 -6.65
N GLU A 156 2.22 34.90 -5.81
CA GLU A 156 1.62 36.18 -6.23
C GLU A 156 2.66 37.02 -6.99
N GLY A 157 3.87 37.12 -6.45
CA GLY A 157 4.96 37.84 -7.08
C GLY A 157 5.37 37.25 -8.43
N LEU A 158 5.46 35.92 -8.53
CA LEU A 158 5.80 35.23 -9.78
C LEU A 158 4.68 35.33 -10.81
N ALA A 159 3.42 35.15 -10.40
CA ALA A 159 2.26 35.31 -11.27
C ALA A 159 2.17 36.74 -11.82
N ALA A 160 2.37 37.75 -10.98
CA ALA A 160 2.43 39.14 -11.41
C ALA A 160 3.61 39.40 -12.37
N HIS A 161 4.80 38.89 -12.07
CA HIS A 161 6.00 39.08 -12.90
C HIS A 161 5.86 38.46 -14.30
N TYR A 162 5.33 37.23 -14.37
CA TYR A 162 5.13 36.51 -15.62
C TYR A 162 3.77 36.79 -16.28
N GLN A 163 2.97 37.71 -15.71
CA GLN A 163 1.64 38.09 -16.20
C GLN A 163 0.70 36.88 -16.36
N ILE A 164 0.79 35.94 -15.42
CA ILE A 164 -0.06 34.75 -15.41
C ILE A 164 -1.45 35.17 -14.89
N PRO A 165 -2.53 34.95 -15.67
CA PRO A 165 -3.88 35.23 -15.20
C PRO A 165 -4.23 34.29 -14.04
N ILE A 166 -4.91 34.83 -13.04
CA ILE A 166 -5.39 34.09 -11.88
C ILE A 166 -6.92 34.09 -11.98
N GLU A 167 -7.48 32.92 -12.23
CA GLU A 167 -8.93 32.77 -12.35
C GLU A 167 -9.62 32.96 -11.00
N ALA A 168 -10.86 33.47 -11.03
CA ALA A 168 -11.60 33.80 -9.80
C ALA A 168 -11.90 32.59 -8.91
N ASP A 169 -11.87 31.38 -9.47
CA ASP A 169 -12.06 30.11 -8.78
C ASP A 169 -10.75 29.48 -8.28
N GLU A 170 -9.59 30.11 -8.50
CA GLU A 170 -8.30 29.64 -8.01
C GLU A 170 -7.96 30.24 -6.64
N ALA A 171 -8.42 29.56 -5.59
CA ALA A 171 -8.02 29.90 -4.23
C ALA A 171 -6.50 29.65 -4.04
N ASN A 172 -5.75 30.69 -3.70
CA ASN A 172 -4.32 30.58 -3.39
C ASN A 172 -4.05 30.14 -1.95
N THR A 173 -5.02 30.28 -1.06
CA THR A 173 -4.96 29.85 0.35
C THR A 173 -5.44 28.42 0.53
N CYS A 174 -4.91 27.73 1.54
CA CYS A 174 -5.37 26.38 1.91
C CYS A 174 -5.99 26.27 3.31
N TRP A 175 -6.17 27.39 4.03
CA TRP A 175 -6.74 27.34 5.39
C TRP A 175 -8.20 26.91 5.39
N GLN A 176 -8.93 27.09 4.29
CA GLN A 176 -10.29 26.57 4.09
C GLN A 176 -10.33 25.06 3.86
N GLN A 177 -9.18 24.44 3.55
CA GLN A 177 -9.13 23.07 3.09
C GLN A 177 -8.87 22.11 4.25
N THR A 178 -9.57 20.97 4.25
CA THR A 178 -9.17 19.82 5.07
C THR A 178 -7.86 19.24 4.51
N PRO A 179 -6.86 18.95 5.35
CA PRO A 179 -5.66 18.27 4.89
C PRO A 179 -5.96 16.92 4.23
N TYR A 180 -5.29 16.58 3.12
CA TYR A 180 -5.50 15.28 2.45
C TYR A 180 -5.33 14.08 3.39
N GLY A 181 -4.36 14.13 4.31
CA GLY A 181 -4.13 13.07 5.29
C GLY A 181 -5.22 12.94 6.36
N SER A 182 -6.19 13.85 6.39
CA SER A 182 -7.35 13.85 7.28
C SER A 182 -8.66 13.54 6.56
N LEU A 183 -8.62 13.25 5.25
CA LEU A 183 -9.80 12.80 4.52
C LEU A 183 -10.18 11.39 4.96
N ASN A 184 -11.45 11.19 5.28
CA ASN A 184 -12.00 9.86 5.47
C ASN A 184 -12.16 9.20 4.09
N LEU A 185 -11.40 8.15 3.80
CA LEU A 185 -11.44 7.43 2.52
C LEU A 185 -12.26 6.13 2.58
N ASN A 186 -12.89 5.83 3.71
CA ASN A 186 -13.67 4.61 3.86
C ASN A 186 -14.83 4.59 2.85
N GLY A 187 -14.85 3.58 1.99
CA GLY A 187 -15.84 3.44 0.93
C GLY A 187 -15.77 4.50 -0.16
N ALA A 188 -14.66 5.24 -0.28
CA ALA A 188 -14.49 6.19 -1.37
C ALA A 188 -14.48 5.44 -2.73
N THR A 189 -15.35 5.88 -3.64
CA THR A 189 -15.47 5.39 -5.02
C THR A 189 -15.03 6.43 -6.05
N ASP A 190 -14.73 7.64 -5.58
CA ASP A 190 -14.62 8.86 -6.36
C ASP A 190 -13.25 9.53 -6.26
N VAL A 191 -12.27 8.89 -5.61
CA VAL A 191 -10.92 9.43 -5.42
C VAL A 191 -9.94 8.94 -6.49
N LEU A 192 -8.76 9.55 -6.54
CA LEU A 192 -7.72 9.14 -7.47
C LEU A 192 -7.18 7.74 -7.12
N TYR A 193 -7.36 6.80 -8.04
CA TYR A 193 -6.94 5.42 -7.93
C TYR A 193 -5.60 5.17 -8.62
N THR A 194 -4.50 5.09 -7.87
CA THR A 194 -3.13 4.98 -8.44
C THR A 194 -2.31 3.83 -7.89
N ASN A 195 -2.89 2.98 -7.04
CA ASN A 195 -2.15 1.96 -6.32
C ASN A 195 -2.84 0.61 -6.38
N TRP A 196 -2.07 -0.46 -6.26
CA TRP A 196 -2.59 -1.83 -6.19
C TRP A 196 -2.56 -2.34 -4.75
N GLU A 197 -3.60 -3.06 -4.35
CA GLU A 197 -3.70 -3.76 -3.06
C GLU A 197 -4.28 -5.15 -3.26
N ALA A 198 -3.93 -6.10 -2.39
CA ALA A 198 -4.57 -7.41 -2.33
C ALA A 198 -6.10 -7.33 -2.30
N SER A 199 -6.75 -8.12 -3.15
CA SER A 199 -8.19 -8.33 -3.09
C SER A 199 -8.55 -9.35 -2.00
N TRP A 200 -9.52 -9.01 -1.17
CA TRP A 200 -10.09 -9.89 -0.15
C TRP A 200 -11.50 -10.36 -0.50
N LYS A 201 -11.89 -10.21 -1.77
CA LYS A 201 -13.20 -10.63 -2.26
C LYS A 201 -13.31 -12.16 -2.19
N TYR A 202 -14.45 -12.62 -1.70
CA TYR A 202 -14.79 -14.04 -1.72
C TYR A 202 -15.27 -14.48 -3.11
N HIS A 203 -14.81 -15.64 -3.54
CA HIS A 203 -15.12 -16.25 -4.84
C HIS A 203 -15.52 -17.71 -4.65
N ALA A 204 -16.82 -18.00 -4.64
CA ALA A 204 -17.36 -19.34 -4.40
C ALA A 204 -16.84 -20.42 -5.38
N ASP A 205 -16.42 -19.99 -6.56
CA ASP A 205 -15.93 -20.80 -7.67
C ASP A 205 -14.42 -21.10 -7.60
N ARG A 206 -13.69 -20.55 -6.62
CA ARG A 206 -12.23 -20.65 -6.52
C ARG A 206 -11.78 -21.54 -5.36
N PRO A 207 -10.63 -22.23 -5.47
CA PRO A 207 -10.06 -23.00 -4.36
C PRO A 207 -9.92 -22.15 -3.10
N GLY A 208 -10.52 -22.59 -2.00
CA GLY A 208 -10.50 -21.87 -0.73
C GLY A 208 -11.35 -20.59 -0.69
N GLY A 209 -12.09 -20.27 -1.76
CA GLY A 209 -12.96 -19.09 -1.80
C GLY A 209 -12.23 -17.76 -1.96
N VAL A 210 -10.93 -17.75 -2.26
CA VAL A 210 -10.07 -16.56 -2.14
C VAL A 210 -9.86 -15.83 -3.47
N SER A 211 -9.40 -14.58 -3.35
CA SER A 211 -8.88 -13.78 -4.46
C SER A 211 -7.40 -14.08 -4.72
N PHE A 212 -6.97 -13.95 -5.98
CA PHE A 212 -5.58 -14.06 -6.44
C PHE A 212 -5.19 -12.86 -7.30
N GLU A 213 -5.88 -11.74 -7.09
CA GLU A 213 -5.73 -10.51 -7.86
C GLU A 213 -5.53 -9.32 -6.92
N CYS A 214 -4.92 -8.26 -7.45
CA CYS A 214 -4.90 -6.98 -6.78
C CYS A 214 -5.98 -6.06 -7.35
N ASN A 215 -6.60 -5.25 -6.49
CA ASN A 215 -7.55 -4.22 -6.87
C ASN A 215 -6.86 -2.86 -6.90
N LEU A 216 -7.38 -1.99 -7.76
CA LEU A 216 -6.96 -0.59 -7.79
C LEU A 216 -7.57 0.15 -6.58
N VAL A 217 -6.74 0.87 -5.82
CA VAL A 217 -7.13 1.56 -4.57
C VAL A 217 -6.72 3.03 -4.56
N GLY A 218 -7.45 3.82 -3.76
CA GLY A 218 -7.31 5.27 -3.63
C GLY A 218 -6.40 5.73 -2.49
N TYR A 219 -5.49 4.87 -2.02
CA TYR A 219 -4.50 5.16 -0.98
C TYR A 219 -3.15 4.56 -1.38
N GLN A 220 -2.05 5.14 -0.88
CA GLN A 220 -0.70 4.65 -1.20
C GLN A 220 -0.43 3.25 -0.64
N THR A 221 0.19 2.42 -1.49
CA THR A 221 0.71 1.09 -1.16
C THR A 221 2.12 0.95 -1.74
N ALA A 222 2.74 -0.23 -1.57
CA ALA A 222 4.04 -0.54 -2.17
C ALA A 222 4.03 -0.66 -3.71
N TYR A 223 2.84 -0.68 -4.33
CA TYR A 223 2.65 -1.01 -5.73
C TYR A 223 1.87 0.09 -6.43
N SER A 224 2.48 0.72 -7.43
CA SER A 224 1.88 1.80 -8.20
C SER A 224 1.26 1.27 -9.49
N ALA A 225 0.05 1.72 -9.82
CA ALA A 225 -0.56 1.47 -11.12
C ALA A 225 0.11 2.25 -12.27
N LEU A 226 0.97 3.21 -11.92
CA LEU A 226 1.71 4.03 -12.86
C LEU A 226 3.08 3.43 -13.21
N VAL A 227 3.48 2.33 -12.55
CA VAL A 227 4.77 1.67 -12.77
C VAL A 227 4.54 0.32 -13.43
N PRO A 228 5.09 0.08 -14.65
CA PRO A 228 5.02 -1.22 -15.29
C PRO A 228 5.56 -2.34 -14.38
N GLY A 229 4.86 -3.47 -14.33
CA GLY A 229 5.21 -4.63 -13.51
C GLY A 229 4.78 -4.56 -12.04
N ASP A 230 4.34 -3.41 -11.52
CA ASP A 230 3.94 -3.33 -10.10
C ASP A 230 2.64 -4.06 -9.79
N TYR A 231 1.73 -4.23 -10.75
CA TYR A 231 0.59 -5.15 -10.60
C TYR A 231 1.06 -6.59 -10.34
N GLU A 232 2.05 -7.04 -11.12
CA GLU A 232 2.61 -8.38 -11.00
C GLU A 232 3.31 -8.56 -9.66
N LYS A 233 4.10 -7.56 -9.22
CA LYS A 233 4.71 -7.54 -7.89
C LYS A 233 3.66 -7.55 -6.77
N CYS A 234 2.54 -6.85 -6.95
CA CYS A 234 1.44 -6.89 -5.98
C CYS A 234 0.91 -8.31 -5.84
N VAL A 235 0.58 -8.95 -6.97
CA VAL A 235 0.05 -10.32 -6.97
C VAL A 235 1.08 -11.31 -6.42
N THR A 236 2.34 -11.24 -6.83
CA THR A 236 3.37 -12.18 -6.38
C THR A 236 3.77 -11.99 -4.92
N ASN A 237 3.80 -10.76 -4.40
CA ASN A 237 4.15 -10.55 -2.99
C ASN A 237 3.02 -10.93 -2.03
N PHE A 238 1.76 -10.71 -2.41
CA PHE A 238 0.63 -11.12 -1.57
C PHE A 238 0.26 -12.60 -1.74
N TYR A 239 0.43 -13.17 -2.94
CA TYR A 239 -0.10 -14.51 -3.28
C TYR A 239 0.96 -15.50 -3.77
N GLY A 240 2.18 -15.07 -4.07
CA GLY A 240 3.33 -15.93 -4.37
C GLY A 240 3.96 -16.60 -3.15
N SER A 241 3.33 -16.53 -1.97
CA SER A 241 3.81 -17.11 -0.71
C SER A 241 2.76 -17.95 0.03
N HIS A 242 1.76 -18.51 -0.65
CA HIS A 242 1.08 -19.65 -0.05
C HIS A 242 2.04 -20.84 -0.09
N ALA A 243 2.49 -21.30 1.08
CA ALA A 243 3.59 -22.27 1.25
C ALA A 243 3.45 -23.60 0.46
N ASN A 244 2.27 -23.86 -0.12
CA ASN A 244 1.93 -25.09 -0.82
C ASN A 244 1.72 -24.90 -2.33
N TRP A 245 2.02 -23.72 -2.90
CA TRP A 245 1.69 -23.42 -4.30
C TRP A 245 2.95 -23.41 -5.20
N PRO A 246 2.85 -23.90 -6.46
CA PRO A 246 3.92 -23.80 -7.44
C PRO A 246 4.13 -22.34 -7.88
N GLU A 247 5.29 -22.09 -8.49
CA GLU A 247 5.76 -20.78 -8.97
C GLU A 247 4.68 -20.03 -9.79
N VAL A 248 4.44 -18.76 -9.45
CA VAL A 248 3.46 -17.90 -10.14
C VAL A 248 3.98 -17.61 -11.55
N ARG A 249 3.15 -17.87 -12.57
CA ARG A 249 3.43 -17.54 -13.97
C ARG A 249 2.43 -16.53 -14.52
N ILE A 250 2.93 -15.58 -15.31
CA ILE A 250 2.14 -14.58 -15.99
C ILE A 250 1.80 -15.11 -17.37
N VAL A 251 0.52 -15.07 -17.73
CA VAL A 251 0.01 -15.55 -19.01
C VAL A 251 -0.89 -14.49 -19.63
N ASP A 252 -0.73 -14.24 -20.92
CA ASP A 252 -1.58 -13.28 -21.66
C ASP A 252 -3.04 -13.71 -21.73
N GLN A 253 -3.29 -15.02 -21.64
CA GLN A 253 -4.61 -15.61 -21.51
C GLN A 253 -4.58 -16.75 -20.50
N LEU A 254 -5.54 -16.74 -19.57
CA LEU A 254 -5.76 -17.87 -18.68
C LEU A 254 -6.14 -19.10 -19.53
N PRO A 255 -5.56 -20.28 -19.27
CA PRO A 255 -6.00 -21.49 -19.94
C PRO A 255 -7.48 -21.67 -19.65
N ASN A 256 -8.25 -21.85 -20.72
CA ASN A 256 -9.69 -22.03 -20.67
C ASN A 256 -9.97 -23.36 -19.94
N THR A 257 -10.10 -23.33 -18.61
CA THR A 257 -10.54 -24.49 -17.84
C THR A 257 -12.02 -24.63 -18.12
N GLY A 258 -12.32 -25.39 -19.17
CA GLY A 258 -13.65 -25.54 -19.72
C GLY A 258 -14.68 -25.77 -18.62
N GLY A 259 -15.60 -24.82 -18.49
CA GLY A 259 -16.90 -25.11 -17.89
C GLY A 259 -17.53 -26.21 -18.74
N GLY A 260 -17.51 -27.43 -18.20
CA GLY A 260 -18.18 -28.57 -18.79
C GLY A 260 -19.68 -28.30 -18.75
N ASP A 261 -20.22 -28.02 -19.93
CA ASP A 261 -21.63 -28.12 -20.23
C ASP A 261 -22.12 -29.53 -19.90
N ALA A 262 -23.32 -29.61 -19.31
CA ALA A 262 -23.96 -30.85 -18.95
C ALA A 262 -24.28 -31.65 -20.22
N GLY A 263 -23.66 -32.82 -20.38
CA GLY A 263 -23.93 -33.73 -21.48
C GLY A 263 -23.82 -35.18 -21.04
N ASP A 264 -24.99 -35.82 -20.92
CA ASP A 264 -25.19 -37.25 -20.70
C ASP A 264 -24.27 -38.13 -21.55
N GLY A 265 -23.66 -39.14 -20.92
CA GLY A 265 -22.76 -40.07 -21.60
C GLY A 265 -22.31 -41.22 -20.73
N ASN A 266 -23.25 -42.09 -20.36
CA ASN A 266 -23.00 -43.40 -19.76
C ASN A 266 -22.06 -44.26 -20.63
N THR A 267 -20.91 -44.69 -20.09
CA THR A 267 -20.36 -46.05 -20.30
C THR A 267 -19.33 -46.37 -19.22
N GLY A 268 -19.51 -47.50 -18.55
CA GLY A 268 -18.72 -47.95 -17.40
C GLY A 268 -17.39 -48.63 -17.73
N GLY A 269 -16.65 -48.94 -16.66
CA GLY A 269 -15.46 -49.79 -16.67
C GLY A 269 -14.70 -49.71 -15.34
N SER A 270 -14.88 -50.72 -14.50
CA SER A 270 -14.19 -50.99 -13.23
C SER A 270 -12.65 -50.98 -13.34
N ASN A 271 -11.91 -50.62 -12.27
CA ASN A 271 -11.49 -51.57 -11.22
C ASN A 271 -10.55 -50.97 -10.14
N SER A 272 -10.94 -51.20 -8.87
CA SER A 272 -10.14 -51.60 -7.68
C SER A 272 -8.98 -50.76 -7.11
N GLY A 273 -9.16 -50.33 -5.85
CA GLY A 273 -8.47 -50.96 -4.71
C GLY A 273 -7.76 -50.04 -3.70
N GLY A 274 -8.19 -50.07 -2.43
CA GLY A 274 -7.38 -49.59 -1.29
C GLY A 274 -8.18 -49.18 -0.04
N ASP A 275 -8.62 -50.16 0.74
CA ASP A 275 -9.30 -50.01 2.05
C ASP A 275 -8.27 -50.03 3.20
N THR A 276 -8.38 -49.08 4.15
CA THR A 276 -7.91 -49.24 5.54
C THR A 276 -8.92 -48.65 6.51
N SER A 277 -9.73 -49.53 7.07
CA SER A 277 -10.68 -49.35 8.17
C SER A 277 -10.13 -48.58 9.37
N THR A 278 -10.85 -47.54 9.81
CA THR A 278 -10.67 -46.85 11.11
C THR A 278 -11.76 -47.32 12.10
N PRO A 279 -11.48 -47.51 13.40
CA PRO A 279 -12.48 -47.97 14.38
C PRO A 279 -13.65 -46.98 14.51
N SER A 280 -14.85 -47.52 14.67
CA SER A 280 -16.10 -46.76 14.74
C SER A 280 -16.15 -45.88 15.99
N GLY A 281 -16.15 -44.55 15.80
CA GLY A 281 -16.40 -43.57 16.85
C GLY A 281 -15.31 -42.51 17.07
N VAL A 282 -14.15 -42.61 16.41
CA VAL A 282 -13.06 -41.63 16.57
C VAL A 282 -12.87 -40.80 15.29
N ILE A 283 -12.95 -39.48 15.42
CA ILE A 283 -12.88 -38.54 14.29
C ILE A 283 -11.42 -38.35 13.89
N VAL A 284 -11.08 -38.47 12.60
CA VAL A 284 -9.72 -38.18 12.13
C VAL A 284 -9.54 -36.66 12.04
N TRP A 285 -8.51 -36.13 12.73
CA TRP A 285 -8.23 -34.70 12.77
C TRP A 285 -7.38 -34.24 11.59
N GLU A 286 -7.96 -33.40 10.75
CA GLU A 286 -7.33 -32.66 9.66
C GLU A 286 -7.36 -31.16 9.97
N ALA A 287 -6.18 -30.55 10.08
CA ALA A 287 -6.05 -29.15 10.44
C ALA A 287 -6.72 -28.24 9.39
N GLY A 288 -7.57 -27.33 9.86
CA GLY A 288 -8.35 -26.43 9.02
C GLY A 288 -9.65 -27.02 8.47
N VAL A 289 -9.90 -28.31 8.72
CA VAL A 289 -11.04 -29.05 8.15
C VAL A 289 -11.91 -29.65 9.24
N THR A 290 -11.31 -30.41 10.17
CA THR A 290 -12.07 -31.10 11.21
C THR A 290 -12.56 -30.11 12.26
N GLN A 291 -13.86 -30.14 12.53
CA GLN A 291 -14.48 -29.44 13.64
C GLN A 291 -14.92 -30.48 14.68
N ALA A 292 -14.50 -30.29 15.93
CA ALA A 292 -14.81 -31.20 17.03
C ALA A 292 -15.46 -30.43 18.19
N ASP A 293 -16.48 -31.02 18.81
CA ASP A 293 -17.20 -30.46 19.95
C ASP A 293 -16.67 -31.05 21.26
N VAL A 294 -16.97 -30.39 22.38
CA VAL A 294 -16.51 -30.82 23.71
C VAL A 294 -17.02 -32.22 24.02
N GLY A 295 -16.10 -33.12 24.37
CA GLY A 295 -16.37 -34.54 24.60
C GLY A 295 -16.03 -35.45 23.41
N ASP A 296 -15.84 -34.92 22.21
CA ASP A 296 -15.40 -35.72 21.05
C ASP A 296 -13.99 -36.25 21.26
N THR A 297 -13.73 -37.47 20.79
CA THR A 297 -12.38 -38.03 20.68
C THR A 297 -11.92 -37.98 19.23
N VAL A 298 -10.76 -37.35 19.00
CA VAL A 298 -10.15 -37.23 17.69
C VAL A 298 -8.80 -37.95 17.63
N THR A 299 -8.45 -38.53 16.48
CA THR A 299 -7.11 -39.08 16.21
C THR A 299 -6.29 -38.09 15.39
N HIS A 300 -5.07 -37.78 15.82
CA HIS A 300 -4.09 -37.06 15.01
C HIS A 300 -2.72 -37.74 15.14
N GLN A 301 -2.11 -38.09 14.01
CA GLN A 301 -0.80 -38.77 13.95
C GLN A 301 -0.73 -40.05 14.82
N GLY A 302 -1.82 -40.82 14.88
CA GLY A 302 -1.88 -42.08 15.63
C GLY A 302 -2.02 -41.94 17.15
N LYS A 303 -2.25 -40.73 17.66
CA LYS A 303 -2.61 -40.45 19.06
C LYS A 303 -4.04 -39.97 19.16
N CYS A 304 -4.73 -40.31 20.26
CA CYS A 304 -6.11 -39.90 20.50
C CYS A 304 -6.19 -38.80 21.56
N PHE A 305 -7.11 -37.86 21.32
CA PHE A 305 -7.31 -36.71 22.19
C PHE A 305 -8.80 -36.45 22.38
N THR A 306 -9.22 -36.26 23.62
CA THR A 306 -10.59 -35.83 23.94
C THR A 306 -10.64 -34.31 24.05
N VAL A 307 -11.66 -33.69 23.47
CA VAL A 307 -11.87 -32.24 23.50
C VAL A 307 -12.36 -31.80 24.88
N LYS A 308 -11.58 -30.96 25.57
CA LYS A 308 -11.94 -30.34 26.86
C LYS A 308 -12.66 -29.01 26.70
N ASN A 309 -12.24 -28.21 25.73
CA ASN A 309 -12.81 -26.91 25.39
C ASN A 309 -12.88 -26.78 23.87
N LYS A 310 -13.90 -26.09 23.35
CA LYS A 310 -14.17 -26.02 21.89
C LYS A 310 -12.97 -25.42 21.13
N PRO A 311 -12.23 -26.23 20.34
CA PRO A 311 -11.08 -25.77 19.59
C PRO A 311 -11.52 -25.10 18.28
N GLY A 312 -10.72 -24.15 17.80
CA GLY A 312 -10.80 -23.74 16.40
C GLY A 312 -10.29 -24.85 15.48
N VAL A 313 -10.66 -24.82 14.20
CA VAL A 313 -10.24 -25.85 13.21
C VAL A 313 -8.71 -25.94 13.05
N TRP A 314 -7.95 -24.94 13.48
CA TRP A 314 -6.48 -24.92 13.45
C TRP A 314 -5.80 -25.31 14.76
N GLU A 315 -6.56 -25.49 15.85
CA GLU A 315 -6.02 -25.86 17.16
C GLU A 315 -5.63 -27.34 17.16
N THR A 316 -4.55 -27.70 16.48
CA THR A 316 -4.25 -29.11 16.21
C THR A 316 -3.81 -29.87 17.48
N PRO A 317 -4.41 -31.03 17.79
CA PRO A 317 -4.04 -31.83 18.95
C PRO A 317 -2.70 -32.53 18.73
N THR A 318 -1.66 -32.01 19.38
CA THR A 318 -0.31 -32.59 19.37
C THR A 318 0.15 -33.06 20.77
N GLN A 319 -0.42 -32.47 21.82
CA GLN A 319 -0.18 -32.77 23.23
C GLN A 319 -1.37 -32.30 24.09
N SER A 320 -1.45 -32.77 25.34
CA SER A 320 -2.45 -32.24 26.29
C SER A 320 -2.23 -30.76 26.56
N ASN A 321 -3.28 -29.95 26.45
CA ASN A 321 -3.26 -28.52 26.68
C ASN A 321 -4.65 -28.01 27.12
N TRP A 322 -4.94 -26.73 26.88
CA TRP A 322 -6.23 -26.14 27.22
C TRP A 322 -7.42 -26.75 26.44
N PHE A 323 -7.22 -27.13 25.18
CA PHE A 323 -8.25 -27.68 24.30
C PHE A 323 -8.30 -29.22 24.33
N TRP A 324 -7.14 -29.87 24.52
CA TRP A 324 -6.96 -31.30 24.29
C TRP A 324 -6.51 -32.05 25.54
N GLU A 325 -7.07 -33.25 25.75
CA GLU A 325 -6.57 -34.24 26.71
C GLU A 325 -6.15 -35.50 25.96
N GLN A 326 -4.86 -35.83 25.97
CA GLN A 326 -4.39 -37.06 25.35
C GLN A 326 -4.90 -38.27 26.14
N VAL A 327 -5.56 -39.18 25.45
CA VAL A 327 -6.13 -40.43 25.98
C VAL A 327 -5.60 -41.63 25.21
N THR A 328 -5.77 -42.83 25.77
CA THR A 328 -5.49 -44.07 25.05
C THR A 328 -6.56 -44.26 23.97
N CYS A 329 -6.14 -44.55 22.73
CA CYS A 329 -7.07 -44.92 21.67
C CYS A 329 -7.75 -46.25 22.03
N SER A 330 -9.04 -46.21 22.38
CA SER A 330 -9.90 -47.35 22.65
C SER A 330 -10.77 -47.69 21.44
#